data_AF-V8BAS6-F1
#
_entry.id   AF-V8BAS6-F1
#
_cell.length_a   1.000
_cell.length_b   1.000
_cell.length_c   1.000
_cell.angle_alpha   90.00
_cell.angle_beta   90.00
_cell.angle_gamma   90.00
#
_symmetry.space_group_name_H-M   'P 1'
#
loop_
_entity.id
_entity.type
_entity.pdbx_description
1 polymer ?
#
loop_
_entity_poly.entity_id
_entity_poly.type
_entity_poly.pdbx_seq_one_letter_code
_entity_poly.pdbx_strand_id
1 'polypeptide(L)'
;MGIYKGKNIEEAIKKGLKDLNVKKEDATIEVLEEGSGGIFGLFSKEAEVSITPLSSEEIRKRDQLKKLQLIGSIAGAILLIVITGLLIIFGPKDDTSKSAKQATPSSKIMKQTTDPTSSSIKTESSSSESSKTSSSETRSSSSSASSSSSTPSILTAKNNTEFATILQTEDPDKINEFVNKYKGQVVEFDGHIADIAKSEGRNTYNDILIYSGDYKGPNEAVPSPNFKLDEVRPAVDPEFKSFNGNNIIEGENIHIKARLSGYNIGQEILHLGLIEISPR
;
A
#
# COMPACT_ATOMS: atom_id res chain seq x y z
N MET A 1 16.18 -27.56 -17.14
CA MET A 1 15.21 -27.79 -16.05
C MET A 1 15.90 -28.67 -15.01
N GLY A 2 16.17 -28.13 -13.82
CA GLY A 2 16.73 -28.88 -12.69
C GLY A 2 15.68 -29.02 -11.59
N ILE A 3 15.55 -30.21 -11.00
CA ILE A 3 14.67 -30.44 -9.85
C ILE A 3 15.51 -30.35 -8.59
N TYR A 4 15.10 -29.49 -7.66
CA TYR A 4 15.82 -29.20 -6.43
C TYR A 4 14.95 -29.52 -5.23
N LYS A 5 15.57 -30.14 -4.22
CA LYS A 5 14.93 -30.54 -2.97
C LYS A 5 15.46 -29.76 -1.79
N GLY A 6 14.60 -29.48 -0.82
CA GLY A 6 14.94 -28.79 0.43
C GLY A 6 13.94 -29.12 1.53
N LYS A 7 14.22 -28.72 2.77
CA LYS A 7 13.30 -28.94 3.90
C LYS A 7 12.01 -28.13 3.74
N ASN A 8 12.09 -27.03 3.00
CA ASN A 8 10.97 -26.20 2.58
C ASN A 8 11.23 -25.64 1.16
N ILE A 9 10.19 -25.02 0.58
CA ILE A 9 10.21 -24.47 -0.77
C ILE A 9 11.36 -23.45 -0.92
N GLU A 10 11.57 -22.61 0.08
CA GLU A 10 12.59 -21.55 0.06
C GLU A 10 14.00 -22.12 0.02
N GLU A 11 14.29 -23.18 0.77
CA GLU A 11 15.59 -23.87 0.76
C GLU A 11 15.83 -24.54 -0.59
N ALA A 12 14.80 -25.19 -1.15
CA ALA A 12 14.86 -25.82 -2.47
C ALA A 12 15.14 -24.78 -3.58
N ILE A 13 14.44 -23.62 -3.54
CA ILE A 13 14.65 -22.50 -4.45
C ILE A 13 16.07 -21.93 -4.31
N LYS A 14 16.49 -21.64 -3.08
CA LYS A 14 17.80 -21.06 -2.79
C LYS A 14 18.94 -21.96 -3.28
N LYS A 15 18.80 -23.27 -3.07
CA LYS A 15 19.76 -24.27 -3.55
C LYS A 15 19.80 -24.29 -5.08
N GLY A 16 18.64 -24.33 -5.74
CA GLY A 16 18.58 -24.39 -7.20
C GLY A 16 19.07 -23.13 -7.90
N LEU A 17 18.73 -21.93 -7.39
CA LEU A 17 19.25 -20.68 -7.93
C LEU A 17 20.77 -20.57 -7.80
N LYS A 18 21.32 -21.06 -6.69
CA LYS A 18 22.77 -21.10 -6.46
C LYS A 18 23.47 -22.08 -7.39
N ASP A 19 22.93 -23.29 -7.54
CA ASP A 19 23.51 -24.33 -8.42
C ASP A 19 23.46 -23.90 -9.90
N LEU A 20 22.41 -23.20 -10.30
CA LEU A 20 22.25 -22.68 -11.66
C LEU A 20 22.98 -21.34 -11.88
N ASN A 21 23.50 -20.71 -10.83
CA ASN A 21 24.11 -19.38 -10.86
C ASN A 21 23.24 -18.32 -11.56
N VAL A 22 21.94 -18.34 -11.27
CA VAL A 22 20.93 -17.40 -11.82
C VAL A 22 20.17 -16.72 -10.70
N LYS A 23 19.65 -15.53 -10.98
CA LYS A 23 18.79 -14.79 -10.06
C LYS A 23 17.36 -15.33 -10.09
N LYS A 24 16.59 -15.03 -9.04
CA LYS A 24 15.18 -15.42 -8.93
C LYS A 24 14.34 -14.83 -10.07
N GLU A 25 14.62 -13.60 -10.48
CA GLU A 25 13.96 -12.95 -11.62
C GLU A 25 14.29 -13.56 -13.00
N ASP A 26 15.39 -14.29 -13.11
CA ASP A 26 15.90 -14.86 -14.37
C ASP A 26 15.60 -16.37 -14.49
N ALA A 27 14.74 -16.90 -13.63
CA ALA A 27 14.40 -18.30 -13.58
C ALA A 27 12.89 -18.52 -13.39
N THR A 28 12.33 -19.45 -14.16
CA THR A 28 11.00 -19.97 -13.89
C THR A 28 11.10 -21.00 -12.77
N ILE A 29 10.35 -20.77 -11.70
CA ILE A 29 10.28 -21.64 -10.53
C ILE A 29 8.88 -22.22 -10.44
N GLU A 30 8.78 -23.54 -10.55
CA GLU A 30 7.53 -24.28 -10.37
C GLU A 30 7.64 -25.15 -9.12
N VAL A 31 6.67 -25.06 -8.22
CA VAL A 31 6.61 -25.92 -7.04
C VAL A 31 5.95 -27.23 -7.45
N LEU A 32 6.70 -28.32 -7.36
CA LEU A 32 6.20 -29.67 -7.66
C LEU A 32 5.62 -30.31 -6.41
N GLU A 33 6.25 -30.06 -5.26
CA GLU A 33 5.87 -30.64 -3.99
C GLU A 33 6.09 -29.64 -2.86
N GLU A 34 5.04 -29.35 -2.10
CA GLU A 34 5.12 -28.55 -0.89
C GLU A 34 5.58 -29.46 0.26
N GLY A 35 6.82 -29.25 0.72
CA GLY A 35 7.37 -30.02 1.83
C GLY A 35 6.51 -29.90 3.09
N SER A 36 6.34 -31.00 3.83
CA SER A 36 5.52 -31.05 5.03
C SER A 36 6.33 -31.47 6.24
N GLY A 37 6.18 -30.73 7.34
CA GLY A 37 6.77 -31.09 8.64
C GLY A 37 5.87 -32.09 9.35
N GLY A 38 6.29 -33.35 9.43
CA GLY A 38 5.53 -34.39 10.13
C GLY A 38 5.39 -34.11 11.64
N ILE A 39 4.37 -34.69 12.29
CA ILE A 39 4.21 -34.59 13.74
C ILE A 39 5.43 -35.21 14.43
N PHE A 40 6.17 -34.42 15.21
CA PHE A 40 7.46 -34.78 15.82
C PHE A 40 8.66 -34.96 14.87
N GLY A 41 8.57 -34.52 13.61
CA GLY A 41 9.67 -34.66 12.63
C GLY A 41 9.82 -36.08 12.07
N LEU A 42 9.09 -37.06 12.59
CA LEU A 42 8.87 -38.35 11.96
C LEU A 42 7.88 -38.13 10.81
N PHE A 43 8.21 -38.59 9.60
CA PHE A 43 7.41 -38.43 8.37
C PHE A 43 7.45 -37.06 7.66
N SER A 44 8.54 -36.28 7.82
CA SER A 44 8.68 -35.05 7.04
C SER A 44 8.91 -35.35 5.55
N LYS A 45 8.17 -34.66 4.68
CA LYS A 45 8.35 -34.73 3.22
C LYS A 45 9.15 -33.51 2.76
N GLU A 46 10.17 -33.71 1.94
CA GLU A 46 10.94 -32.60 1.37
C GLU A 46 10.13 -31.82 0.35
N ALA A 47 10.38 -30.52 0.23
CA ALA A 47 9.83 -29.71 -0.84
C ALA A 47 10.63 -29.94 -2.12
N GLU A 48 9.94 -30.05 -3.25
CA GLU A 48 10.54 -30.17 -4.58
C GLU A 48 10.14 -28.99 -5.46
N VAL A 49 11.12 -28.34 -6.06
CA VAL A 49 10.92 -27.25 -7.01
C VAL A 49 11.65 -27.52 -8.31
N SER A 50 11.00 -27.26 -9.43
CA SER A 50 11.62 -27.26 -10.75
C SER A 50 12.08 -25.85 -11.07
N ILE A 51 13.36 -25.69 -11.38
CA ILE A 51 13.94 -24.42 -11.79
C ILE A 51 14.46 -24.53 -13.22
N THR A 52 13.98 -23.63 -14.06
CA THR A 52 14.43 -23.50 -15.44
C THR A 52 14.98 -22.09 -15.65
N PRO A 53 16.29 -21.96 -15.92
CA PRO A 53 16.88 -20.69 -16.34
C PRO A 53 16.16 -20.19 -17.60
N LEU A 54 15.77 -18.91 -17.60
CA LEU A 54 15.25 -18.28 -18.78
C LEU A 54 16.37 -18.15 -19.83
N SER A 55 16.04 -18.33 -21.10
CA SER A 55 17.01 -18.14 -22.18
C SER A 55 17.46 -16.68 -22.21
N SER A 56 18.72 -16.42 -22.59
CA SER A 56 19.24 -15.07 -22.80
C SER A 56 18.36 -14.21 -23.74
N GLU A 57 17.64 -14.86 -24.67
CA GLU A 57 16.63 -14.24 -25.54
C GLU A 57 15.39 -13.76 -24.76
N GLU A 58 14.93 -14.53 -23.78
CA GLU A 58 13.76 -14.22 -22.96
C GLU A 58 14.08 -13.16 -21.90
N ILE A 59 15.30 -13.19 -21.34
CA ILE A 59 15.81 -12.14 -20.45
C ILE A 59 15.86 -10.80 -21.21
N ARG A 60 16.44 -10.79 -22.42
CA ARG A 60 16.48 -9.59 -23.27
C ARG A 60 15.09 -9.10 -23.67
N LYS A 61 14.16 -9.99 -24.01
CA LYS A 61 12.78 -9.60 -24.33
C LYS A 61 12.05 -9.03 -23.11
N ARG A 62 12.24 -9.58 -21.91
CA ARG A 62 11.65 -9.05 -20.68
C ARG A 62 12.24 -7.70 -20.30
N ASP A 63 13.55 -7.53 -20.42
CA ASP A 63 14.21 -6.23 -20.20
C ASP A 63 13.75 -5.18 -21.22
N GLN A 64 13.66 -5.56 -22.51
CA GLN A 64 13.14 -4.69 -23.56
C GLN A 64 11.65 -4.37 -23.34
N LEU A 65 10.85 -5.31 -22.84
CA LEU A 65 9.44 -5.08 -22.55
C LEU A 65 9.25 -4.15 -21.35
N LYS A 66 10.04 -4.31 -20.27
CA LYS A 66 10.06 -3.37 -19.14
C LYS A 66 10.47 -1.97 -19.58
N LYS A 67 11.53 -1.87 -20.39
CA LYS A 67 12.01 -0.59 -20.95
C LYS A 67 10.98 0.04 -21.88
N LEU A 68 10.27 -0.76 -22.68
CA LEU A 68 9.23 -0.29 -23.59
C LEU A 68 7.95 0.12 -22.84
N GLN A 69 7.57 -0.56 -21.76
CA GLN A 69 6.47 -0.14 -20.90
C GLN A 69 6.77 1.22 -20.24
N LEU A 70 8.01 1.43 -19.79
CA LEU A 70 8.45 2.71 -19.22
C LEU A 70 8.49 3.85 -20.26
N ILE A 71 8.93 3.57 -21.49
CA ILE A 71 8.94 4.57 -22.57
C ILE A 71 7.51 4.86 -23.06
N GLY A 72 6.67 3.83 -23.15
CA GLY A 72 5.28 3.94 -23.57
C GLY A 72 4.42 4.76 -22.62
N SER A 73 4.62 4.62 -21.30
CA SER A 73 3.92 5.44 -20.30
C SER A 73 4.30 6.91 -20.41
N ILE A 74 5.59 7.23 -20.59
CA ILE A 74 6.09 8.60 -20.73
C ILE A 74 5.61 9.23 -22.04
N ALA A 75 5.72 8.52 -23.17
CA ALA A 75 5.26 9.01 -24.47
C ALA A 75 3.73 9.18 -24.51
N GLY A 76 2.98 8.27 -23.87
CA GLY A 76 1.53 8.36 -23.72
C GLY A 76 1.11 9.56 -22.89
N ALA A 77 1.78 9.82 -21.76
CA ALA A 77 1.52 10.99 -20.93
C ALA A 77 1.80 12.31 -21.67
N ILE A 78 2.92 12.41 -22.39
CA ILE A 78 3.27 13.59 -23.19
C ILE A 78 2.23 13.83 -24.31
N LEU A 79 1.79 12.78 -25.00
CA LEU A 79 0.78 12.90 -26.05
C LEU A 79 -0.59 13.35 -25.51
N LEU A 80 -0.99 12.86 -24.33
CA LEU A 80 -2.24 13.27 -23.67
C LEU A 80 -2.20 14.75 -23.26
N ILE A 81 -1.06 15.21 -22.75
CA ILE A 81 -0.84 16.62 -22.38
C ILE A 81 -0.90 17.53 -23.62
N VAL A 82 -0.31 17.11 -24.74
CA VAL A 82 -0.37 17.90 -25.99
C VAL A 82 -1.79 17.96 -26.55
N ILE A 83 -2.55 16.86 -26.52
CA ILE A 83 -3.95 16.82 -26.99
C ILE A 83 -4.85 17.70 -26.11
N THR A 84 -4.70 17.62 -24.79
CA THR A 84 -5.48 18.46 -23.85
C THR A 84 -5.10 19.95 -23.97
N GLY A 85 -3.82 20.27 -24.12
CA GLY A 85 -3.36 21.63 -24.39
C GLY A 85 -3.91 22.19 -25.71
N LEU A 86 -3.97 21.39 -26.78
CA LEU A 86 -4.57 21.80 -28.05
C LEU A 86 -6.07 22.06 -27.91
N LEU A 87 -6.80 21.27 -27.12
CA LEU A 87 -8.23 21.47 -26.86
C LEU A 87 -8.52 22.73 -26.02
N ILE A 88 -7.59 23.21 -25.19
CA ILE A 88 -7.79 24.48 -24.46
C ILE A 88 -7.57 25.69 -25.39
N ILE A 89 -6.59 25.61 -26.29
CA ILE A 89 -6.24 26.74 -27.17
C ILE A 89 -7.20 26.82 -28.38
N PHE A 90 -7.51 25.67 -28.99
CA PHE A 90 -8.35 25.55 -30.19
C PHE A 90 -9.73 24.97 -29.90
N GLY A 91 -10.07 24.71 -28.63
CA GLY A 91 -11.43 24.34 -28.25
C GLY A 91 -12.44 25.42 -28.64
N PRO A 92 -13.69 25.04 -28.96
CA PRO A 92 -14.73 25.99 -29.33
C PRO A 92 -14.86 27.06 -28.25
N LYS A 93 -14.63 28.33 -28.61
CA LYS A 93 -14.90 29.47 -27.74
C LYS A 93 -16.38 29.80 -27.83
N ASP A 94 -17.15 29.39 -26.84
CA ASP A 94 -18.56 29.76 -26.73
C ASP A 94 -18.67 31.12 -25.99
N ASP A 95 -18.78 32.20 -26.75
CA ASP A 95 -19.13 33.52 -26.23
C ASP A 95 -20.66 33.65 -26.08
N THR A 96 -21.09 33.83 -24.83
CA THR A 96 -22.33 34.46 -24.31
C THR A 96 -23.51 34.74 -25.27
N SER A 97 -24.69 34.13 -25.02
CA SER A 97 -25.95 34.82 -24.61
C SER A 97 -27.28 34.18 -25.09
N LYS A 98 -28.24 34.17 -24.15
CA LYS A 98 -29.73 34.26 -24.27
C LYS A 98 -30.56 33.21 -25.04
N SER A 99 -31.40 32.55 -24.23
CA SER A 99 -32.87 32.42 -24.37
C SER A 99 -33.46 31.69 -25.58
N ALA A 100 -34.09 30.54 -25.33
CA ALA A 100 -35.50 30.30 -25.68
C ALA A 100 -36.06 29.01 -25.03
N LYS A 101 -37.28 29.14 -24.52
CA LYS A 101 -38.17 28.06 -24.10
C LYS A 101 -38.65 27.20 -25.29
N GLN A 102 -39.21 26.04 -24.92
CA GLN A 102 -40.23 25.23 -25.62
C GLN A 102 -39.71 24.34 -26.77
N ALA A 103 -40.13 23.09 -26.95
CA ALA A 103 -41.25 22.36 -26.37
C ALA A 103 -41.00 20.83 -26.44
N THR A 104 -41.58 20.11 -25.48
CA THR A 104 -42.03 18.71 -25.63
C THR A 104 -43.15 18.60 -26.68
N PRO A 105 -43.32 17.42 -27.29
CA PRO A 105 -44.49 16.61 -26.96
C PRO A 105 -44.05 15.18 -26.59
N SER A 106 -44.38 14.72 -25.39
CA SER A 106 -45.62 13.97 -25.12
C SER A 106 -45.61 12.57 -25.73
N SER A 107 -45.30 11.57 -24.90
CA SER A 107 -46.17 10.40 -24.80
C SER A 107 -46.66 10.26 -23.37
N LYS A 108 -47.91 9.85 -23.29
CA LYS A 108 -48.92 10.21 -22.31
C LYS A 108 -49.40 8.92 -21.65
N ILE A 109 -49.24 8.85 -20.32
CA ILE A 109 -50.31 8.62 -19.33
C ILE A 109 -51.23 7.40 -19.55
N MET A 110 -51.28 6.51 -18.54
CA MET A 110 -52.42 6.34 -17.62
C MET A 110 -51.98 5.40 -16.47
N LYS A 111 -51.88 5.84 -15.20
CA LYS A 111 -52.95 6.10 -14.18
C LYS A 111 -53.86 4.88 -13.99
N GLN A 112 -54.26 4.44 -12.80
CA GLN A 112 -54.66 5.15 -11.57
C GLN A 112 -54.87 4.05 -10.48
N THR A 113 -54.34 4.18 -9.25
CA THR A 113 -55.08 4.45 -7.97
C THR A 113 -55.99 3.29 -7.52
N THR A 114 -55.92 2.76 -6.30
CA THR A 114 -56.40 3.37 -5.03
C THR A 114 -55.92 2.56 -3.81
N ASP A 115 -55.52 3.27 -2.74
CA ASP A 115 -55.52 2.91 -1.30
C ASP A 115 -56.89 2.33 -0.80
N PRO A 116 -57.12 1.94 0.49
CA PRO A 116 -56.27 1.97 1.71
C PRO A 116 -56.40 0.69 2.60
N THR A 117 -55.80 0.72 3.81
CA THR A 117 -56.41 0.27 5.10
C THR A 117 -55.74 -0.90 5.85
N SER A 118 -55.12 -0.49 6.97
CA SER A 118 -55.17 -1.08 8.33
C SER A 118 -54.35 -2.33 8.71
N SER A 119 -53.49 -2.08 9.70
CA SER A 119 -53.49 -2.67 11.06
C SER A 119 -52.09 -3.24 11.40
N SER A 120 -51.25 -2.66 12.27
CA SER A 120 -51.36 -2.34 13.72
C SER A 120 -50.46 -3.27 14.55
N ILE A 121 -49.72 -2.67 15.51
CA ILE A 121 -49.29 -3.20 16.84
C ILE A 121 -48.07 -4.17 16.78
N LYS A 122 -46.99 -4.09 17.57
CA LYS A 122 -46.56 -3.51 18.88
C LYS A 122 -45.01 -3.50 18.85
N THR A 123 -44.22 -2.50 19.26
CA THR A 123 -43.94 -1.97 20.61
C THR A 123 -43.69 -3.03 21.69
N GLU A 124 -42.41 -3.29 22.02
CA GLU A 124 -41.95 -3.46 23.41
C GLU A 124 -40.50 -2.96 23.53
N SER A 125 -40.21 -2.44 24.73
CA SER A 125 -39.05 -1.69 25.18
C SER A 125 -38.41 -2.43 26.35
N SER A 126 -37.18 -2.02 26.71
CA SER A 126 -36.48 -2.29 27.97
C SER A 126 -35.89 -3.70 28.11
N SER A 127 -34.77 -3.96 28.79
CA SER A 127 -33.87 -3.13 29.60
C SER A 127 -32.60 -3.94 29.89
N SER A 128 -31.53 -3.20 30.13
CA SER A 128 -30.31 -3.51 30.91
C SER A 128 -30.30 -4.72 31.84
N GLU A 129 -29.14 -5.38 31.93
CA GLU A 129 -28.49 -5.64 33.23
C GLU A 129 -26.98 -5.81 33.11
N SER A 130 -26.29 -5.18 34.07
CA SER A 130 -24.85 -5.16 34.30
C SER A 130 -24.56 -6.03 35.52
N SER A 131 -23.40 -6.70 35.59
CA SER A 131 -22.54 -6.74 36.79
C SER A 131 -21.52 -7.89 36.85
N LYS A 132 -20.28 -7.48 37.17
CA LYS A 132 -19.29 -8.11 38.10
C LYS A 132 -18.55 -9.37 37.64
N THR A 133 -17.32 -9.69 38.06
CA THR A 133 -16.19 -9.12 38.83
C THR A 133 -15.10 -10.22 38.85
N SER A 134 -13.83 -9.85 39.11
CA SER A 134 -12.78 -10.63 39.84
C SER A 134 -11.49 -10.80 39.03
N SER A 135 -10.44 -10.01 39.32
CA SER A 135 -9.28 -10.33 40.22
C SER A 135 -8.14 -10.95 39.42
N SER A 136 -6.84 -10.70 39.59
CA SER A 136 -6.01 -10.07 40.63
C SER A 136 -4.54 -10.07 40.15
N GLU A 137 -3.72 -9.10 40.58
CA GLU A 137 -2.33 -9.24 41.11
C GLU A 137 -1.24 -9.98 40.28
N THR A 138 0.08 -9.74 40.30
CA THR A 138 1.01 -8.95 41.12
C THR A 138 2.40 -9.03 40.45
N ARG A 139 3.17 -7.93 40.52
CA ARG A 139 4.64 -7.76 40.52
C ARG A 139 5.55 -8.70 39.70
N SER A 140 6.38 -8.10 38.85
CA SER A 140 7.84 -8.32 38.92
C SER A 140 8.61 -7.14 38.32
N SER A 141 9.19 -6.36 39.21
CA SER A 141 10.28 -5.42 38.96
C SER A 141 11.57 -6.19 38.76
N SER A 142 12.18 -6.07 37.57
CA SER A 142 13.59 -6.38 37.37
C SER A 142 14.25 -5.15 36.75
N SER A 143 14.93 -4.39 37.61
CA SER A 143 15.82 -3.31 37.27
C SER A 143 17.16 -3.89 36.83
N SER A 144 17.39 -3.98 35.52
CA SER A 144 18.73 -4.12 34.96
C SER A 144 19.16 -2.79 34.37
N ALA A 145 19.87 -2.00 35.17
CA ALA A 145 20.63 -0.85 34.71
C ALA A 145 21.77 -1.36 33.82
N SER A 146 21.53 -1.36 32.51
CA SER A 146 22.55 -1.51 31.48
C SER A 146 22.62 -0.19 30.72
N SER A 147 23.82 0.38 30.68
CA SER A 147 24.23 1.59 29.96
C SER A 147 23.54 1.72 28.59
N SER A 148 22.43 2.46 28.55
CA SER A 148 21.65 2.68 27.34
C SER A 148 22.16 3.92 26.62
N SER A 149 22.83 3.74 25.48
CA SER A 149 22.78 4.74 24.42
C SER A 149 21.30 4.95 24.07
N SER A 150 20.69 6.01 24.59
CA SER A 150 19.25 6.24 24.48
C SER A 150 18.90 6.60 23.04
N THR A 151 18.66 5.58 22.20
CA THR A 151 17.98 5.79 20.93
C THR A 151 16.58 6.34 21.25
N PRO A 152 16.18 7.48 20.65
CA PRO A 152 14.88 8.05 20.94
C PRO A 152 13.78 7.06 20.56
N SER A 153 12.73 6.99 21.37
CA SER A 153 11.60 6.08 21.15
C SER A 153 10.86 6.35 19.84
N ILE A 154 10.93 7.58 19.32
CA ILE A 154 10.38 8.02 18.05
C ILE A 154 11.45 8.78 17.27
N LEU A 155 11.72 8.37 16.04
CA LEU A 155 12.63 9.07 15.14
C LEU A 155 11.87 10.17 14.39
N THR A 156 12.44 11.36 14.39
CA THR A 156 11.96 12.52 13.62
C THR A 156 13.14 13.13 12.89
N ALA A 157 12.87 13.90 11.83
CA ALA A 157 13.93 14.63 11.12
C ALA A 157 14.74 15.57 12.05
N LYS A 158 14.17 15.99 13.18
CA LYS A 158 14.82 16.88 14.16
C LYS A 158 15.79 16.14 15.09
N ASN A 159 15.51 14.88 15.42
CA ASN A 159 16.29 14.13 16.40
C ASN A 159 17.19 13.04 15.78
N ASN A 160 17.04 12.77 14.48
CA ASN A 160 17.82 11.76 13.77
C ASN A 160 18.18 12.27 12.36
N THR A 161 19.47 12.55 12.15
CA THR A 161 20.00 13.07 10.88
C THR A 161 19.97 12.03 9.75
N GLU A 162 20.09 10.74 10.06
CA GLU A 162 19.98 9.67 9.07
C GLU A 162 18.54 9.63 8.54
N PHE A 163 17.54 9.71 9.42
CA PHE A 163 16.14 9.75 9.02
C PHE A 163 15.83 11.01 8.21
N ALA A 164 16.36 12.17 8.59
CA ALA A 164 16.23 13.39 7.80
C ALA A 164 16.79 13.22 6.37
N THR A 165 17.90 12.48 6.23
CA THR A 165 18.49 12.16 4.92
C THR A 165 17.59 11.21 4.13
N ILE A 166 17.02 10.20 4.80
CA ILE A 166 16.09 9.25 4.16
C ILE A 166 14.85 9.97 3.62
N LEU A 167 14.32 10.97 4.32
CA LEU A 167 13.19 11.75 3.84
C LEU A 167 13.50 12.60 2.58
N GLN A 168 14.75 12.63 2.09
CA GLN A 168 15.17 13.47 0.96
C GLN A 168 16.00 12.70 -0.07
N THR A 169 15.85 11.38 -0.13
CA THR A 169 16.65 10.53 -1.02
C THR A 169 15.81 9.43 -1.65
N GLU A 170 16.19 9.05 -2.87
CA GLU A 170 15.67 7.89 -3.60
C GLU A 170 16.73 6.78 -3.68
N ASP A 171 17.87 6.94 -3.01
CA ASP A 171 18.97 5.98 -3.06
C ASP A 171 18.58 4.66 -2.36
N PRO A 172 18.39 3.57 -3.12
CA PRO A 172 17.84 2.34 -2.58
C PRO A 172 18.76 1.68 -1.55
N ASP A 173 20.08 1.85 -1.68
CA ASP A 173 21.05 1.26 -0.75
C ASP A 173 21.01 1.98 0.60
N LYS A 174 20.97 3.33 0.58
CA LYS A 174 20.83 4.12 1.81
C LYS A 174 19.51 3.85 2.53
N ILE A 175 18.42 3.77 1.77
CA ILE A 175 17.09 3.46 2.32
C ILE A 175 17.10 2.07 2.95
N ASN A 176 17.62 1.07 2.24
CA ASN A 176 17.71 -0.29 2.76
C ASN A 176 18.57 -0.37 4.04
N GLU A 177 19.74 0.27 4.06
CA GLU A 177 20.62 0.30 5.24
C GLU A 177 19.89 0.92 6.44
N PHE A 178 19.24 2.07 6.26
CA PHE A 178 18.49 2.75 7.31
C PHE A 178 17.35 1.87 7.84
N VAL A 179 16.54 1.28 6.95
CA VAL A 179 15.40 0.45 7.36
C VAL A 179 15.86 -0.81 8.09
N ASN A 180 16.99 -1.41 7.69
CA ASN A 180 17.56 -2.56 8.41
C ASN A 180 18.08 -2.18 9.80
N LYS A 181 18.71 -1.00 9.92
CA LYS A 181 19.25 -0.49 11.19
C LYS A 181 18.14 -0.11 12.18
N TYR A 182 17.06 0.49 11.70
CA TYR A 182 15.96 0.99 12.53
C TYR A 182 14.67 0.17 12.39
N LYS A 183 14.77 -1.08 11.96
CA LYS A 183 13.60 -1.96 11.74
C LYS A 183 12.74 -2.05 13.00
N GLY A 184 11.44 -1.81 12.86
CA GLY A 184 10.48 -1.81 13.96
C GLY A 184 10.48 -0.53 14.81
N GLN A 185 11.43 0.39 14.62
CA GLN A 185 11.41 1.70 15.26
C GLN A 185 10.26 2.54 14.70
N VAL A 186 9.68 3.38 15.57
CA VAL A 186 8.66 4.35 15.17
C VAL A 186 9.32 5.58 14.56
N VAL A 187 8.83 5.99 13.40
CA VAL A 187 9.14 7.26 12.74
C VAL A 187 7.93 8.17 12.79
N GLU A 188 8.18 9.48 12.85
CA GLU A 188 7.15 10.51 12.80
C GLU A 188 7.61 11.65 11.88
N PHE A 189 6.82 11.94 10.86
CA PHE A 189 7.17 12.87 9.79
C PHE A 189 5.93 13.40 9.08
N ASP A 190 6.14 14.50 8.36
CA ASP A 190 5.13 15.09 7.48
C ASP A 190 5.34 14.59 6.04
N GLY A 191 4.23 14.33 5.35
CA GLY A 191 4.22 13.85 3.98
C GLY A 191 2.94 14.25 3.25
N HIS A 192 2.74 13.68 2.07
CA HIS A 192 1.50 13.79 1.31
C HIS A 192 1.13 12.47 0.64
N ILE A 193 -0.15 12.31 0.37
CA ILE A 193 -0.67 11.14 -0.36
C ILE A 193 -0.32 11.27 -1.83
N ALA A 194 0.50 10.35 -2.34
CA ALA A 194 0.96 10.37 -3.72
C ALA A 194 0.05 9.55 -4.66
N ASP A 195 -0.48 8.43 -4.17
CA ASP A 195 -1.38 7.55 -4.93
C ASP A 195 -2.24 6.72 -3.97
N ILE A 196 -3.43 6.35 -4.41
CA ILE A 196 -4.36 5.49 -3.68
C ILE A 196 -4.85 4.39 -4.62
N ALA A 197 -4.29 3.19 -4.48
CA ALA A 197 -4.66 2.03 -5.27
C ALA A 197 -5.54 1.07 -4.48
N LYS A 198 -6.40 0.31 -5.18
CA LYS A 198 -7.06 -0.85 -4.57
C LYS A 198 -6.05 -1.98 -4.41
N SER A 199 -6.06 -2.62 -3.25
CA SER A 199 -5.20 -3.76 -2.98
C SER A 199 -5.64 -4.95 -3.83
N GLU A 200 -4.68 -5.71 -4.35
CA GLU A 200 -4.94 -6.80 -5.31
C GLU A 200 -5.90 -7.85 -4.72
N GLY A 201 -6.98 -8.15 -5.46
CA GLY A 201 -7.99 -9.13 -5.05
C GLY A 201 -8.91 -8.69 -3.89
N ARG A 202 -8.78 -7.47 -3.36
CA ARG A 202 -9.54 -6.99 -2.19
C ARG A 202 -10.01 -5.54 -2.35
N ASN A 203 -11.20 -5.34 -2.93
CA ASN A 203 -11.77 -4.02 -3.26
C ASN A 203 -12.00 -3.06 -2.07
N THR A 204 -12.08 -3.59 -0.84
CA THR A 204 -12.28 -2.79 0.37
C THR A 204 -10.98 -2.27 0.98
N TYR A 205 -9.84 -2.83 0.58
CA TYR A 205 -8.52 -2.46 1.07
C TYR A 205 -7.79 -1.62 0.04
N ASN A 206 -7.00 -0.68 0.51
CA ASN A 206 -6.26 0.25 -0.31
C ASN A 206 -4.79 0.16 0.04
N ASP A 207 -3.97 0.32 -0.98
CA ASP A 207 -2.55 0.52 -0.84
C ASP A 207 -2.30 2.02 -1.06
N ILE A 208 -1.75 2.70 -0.06
CA ILE A 208 -1.51 4.14 -0.10
C ILE A 208 -0.03 4.39 -0.29
N LEU A 209 0.32 5.12 -1.35
CA LEU A 209 1.66 5.63 -1.56
C LEU A 209 1.79 7.03 -0.96
N ILE A 210 2.89 7.26 -0.27
CA ILE A 210 3.18 8.50 0.45
C ILE A 210 4.58 8.96 0.06
N TYR A 211 4.71 10.26 -0.20
CA TYR A 211 6.01 10.93 -0.28
C TYR A 211 6.21 11.85 0.91
N SER A 212 7.47 12.09 1.26
CA SER A 212 7.84 13.02 2.32
C SER A 212 7.59 14.48 1.92
N GLY A 213 7.36 15.32 2.93
CA GLY A 213 7.14 16.76 2.74
C GLY A 213 5.77 17.11 2.14
N ASP A 214 5.51 18.41 2.04
CA ASP A 214 4.23 18.90 1.52
C ASP A 214 4.12 18.68 0.01
N TYR A 215 2.92 18.39 -0.46
CA TYR A 215 2.58 18.34 -1.87
C TYR A 215 2.83 19.69 -2.55
N LYS A 216 3.63 19.67 -3.63
CA LYS A 216 3.94 20.86 -4.43
C LYS A 216 3.27 20.87 -5.80
N GLY A 217 2.36 19.92 -6.04
CA GLY A 217 1.68 19.74 -7.32
C GLY A 217 2.21 18.54 -8.11
N PRO A 218 1.49 18.12 -9.16
CA PRO A 218 1.74 16.85 -9.83
C PRO A 218 3.02 16.85 -10.70
N ASN A 219 3.61 18.01 -10.93
CA ASN A 219 4.79 18.18 -11.78
C ASN A 219 6.07 18.47 -10.97
N GLU A 220 5.98 18.48 -9.65
CA GLU A 220 7.12 18.77 -8.76
C GLU A 220 7.55 17.47 -8.07
N ALA A 221 8.63 16.88 -8.58
CA ALA A 221 9.25 15.72 -7.96
C ALA A 221 10.14 16.15 -6.79
N VAL A 222 9.79 15.72 -5.59
CA VAL A 222 10.65 15.84 -4.39
C VAL A 222 11.29 14.48 -4.14
N PRO A 223 12.63 14.38 -4.10
CA PRO A 223 13.30 13.12 -3.81
C PRO A 223 12.82 12.55 -2.48
N SER A 224 12.18 11.38 -2.53
CA SER A 224 11.59 10.71 -1.37
C SER A 224 11.56 9.21 -1.62
N PRO A 225 11.71 8.38 -0.57
CA PRO A 225 11.33 6.98 -0.63
C PRO A 225 9.83 6.85 -1.00
N ASN A 226 9.50 5.77 -1.69
CA ASN A 226 8.12 5.34 -1.89
C ASN A 226 7.61 4.70 -0.59
N PHE A 227 7.09 5.51 0.34
CA PHE A 227 6.49 4.99 1.56
C PHE A 227 5.13 4.37 1.23
N LYS A 228 4.91 3.12 1.62
CA LYS A 228 3.66 2.41 1.36
C LYS A 228 2.98 1.98 2.65
N LEU A 229 1.68 2.27 2.73
CA LEU A 229 0.76 1.64 3.68
C LEU A 229 0.03 0.53 2.94
N ASP A 230 0.30 -0.71 3.31
CA ASP A 230 -0.33 -1.87 2.68
C ASP A 230 -1.70 -2.16 3.32
N GLU A 231 -2.67 -2.47 2.48
CA GLU A 231 -3.94 -3.04 2.91
C GLU A 231 -4.66 -2.25 4.01
N VAL A 232 -4.79 -0.93 3.84
CA VAL A 232 -5.50 -0.07 4.78
C VAL A 232 -6.91 0.27 4.31
N ARG A 233 -7.78 0.60 5.26
CA ARG A 233 -9.17 0.97 5.03
C ARG A 233 -9.46 2.30 5.72
N PRO A 234 -9.15 3.44 5.08
CA PRO A 234 -9.31 4.77 5.67
C PRO A 234 -10.69 5.05 6.26
N ALA A 235 -11.74 4.45 5.70
CA ALA A 235 -13.12 4.64 6.17
C ALA A 235 -13.44 3.96 7.51
N VAL A 236 -12.67 2.96 7.95
CA VAL A 236 -13.00 2.13 9.13
C VAL A 236 -11.83 1.87 10.08
N ASP A 237 -10.60 1.99 9.59
CA ASP A 237 -9.41 1.71 10.41
C ASP A 237 -9.18 2.85 11.42
N PRO A 238 -9.00 2.54 12.72
CA PRO A 238 -8.94 3.55 13.79
C PRO A 238 -7.75 4.51 13.67
N GLU A 239 -6.69 4.12 12.95
CA GLU A 239 -5.53 4.95 12.65
C GLU A 239 -5.90 6.20 11.85
N PHE A 240 -7.02 6.16 11.10
CA PHE A 240 -7.54 7.25 10.28
C PHE A 240 -8.64 8.08 10.96
N LYS A 241 -8.91 7.85 12.25
CA LYS A 241 -9.99 8.56 13.00
C LYS A 241 -9.95 10.09 12.85
N SER A 242 -8.76 10.66 12.69
CA SER A 242 -8.53 12.11 12.54
C SER A 242 -9.14 12.71 11.27
N PHE A 243 -9.44 11.90 10.26
CA PHE A 243 -10.15 12.34 9.05
C PHE A 243 -11.65 12.51 9.27
N ASN A 244 -12.19 12.14 10.44
CA ASN A 244 -13.60 12.29 10.79
C ASN A 244 -14.57 11.65 9.78
N GLY A 245 -14.16 10.55 9.14
CA GLY A 245 -14.93 9.86 8.10
C GLY A 245 -14.85 10.50 6.71
N ASN A 246 -14.06 11.58 6.54
CA ASN A 246 -13.76 12.12 5.22
C ASN A 246 -12.88 11.14 4.44
N ASN A 247 -13.07 11.12 3.13
CA ASN A 247 -12.18 10.37 2.25
C ASN A 247 -10.82 11.05 2.19
N ILE A 248 -9.77 10.24 2.21
CA ILE A 248 -8.43 10.67 1.84
C ILE A 248 -8.36 10.90 0.32
N ILE A 249 -7.57 11.88 -0.10
CA ILE A 249 -7.38 12.20 -1.52
C ILE A 249 -5.90 12.34 -1.87
N GLU A 250 -5.56 12.09 -3.13
CA GLU A 250 -4.22 12.38 -3.65
C GLU A 250 -3.86 13.87 -3.52
N GLY A 251 -2.61 14.15 -3.20
CA GLY A 251 -2.09 15.50 -2.92
C GLY A 251 -2.43 16.04 -1.52
N GLU A 252 -3.19 15.31 -0.70
CA GLU A 252 -3.49 15.73 0.67
C GLU A 252 -2.24 15.66 1.55
N ASN A 253 -1.94 16.77 2.22
CA ASN A 253 -0.85 16.83 3.20
C ASN A 253 -1.26 16.14 4.50
N ILE A 254 -0.36 15.33 5.03
CA ILE A 254 -0.61 14.48 6.17
C ILE A 254 0.56 14.50 7.16
N HIS A 255 0.23 14.28 8.42
CA HIS A 255 1.19 13.98 9.48
C HIS A 255 1.08 12.50 9.82
N ILE A 256 2.21 11.80 9.84
CA ILE A 256 2.27 10.35 9.93
C ILE A 256 3.13 9.93 11.12
N LYS A 257 2.62 8.97 11.88
CA LYS A 257 3.36 8.18 12.86
C LYS A 257 3.25 6.72 12.47
N ALA A 258 4.38 6.07 12.20
CA ALA A 258 4.40 4.68 11.70
C ALA A 258 5.65 3.92 12.15
N ARG A 259 5.57 2.59 12.14
CA ARG A 259 6.72 1.70 12.33
C ARG A 259 7.38 1.40 10.99
N LEU A 260 8.70 1.34 10.97
CA LEU A 260 9.45 0.84 9.82
C LEU A 260 9.28 -0.68 9.72
N SER A 261 8.50 -1.18 8.75
CA SER A 261 8.22 -2.61 8.60
C SER A 261 9.30 -3.32 7.77
N GLY A 262 9.71 -2.71 6.66
CA GLY A 262 10.73 -3.26 5.77
C GLY A 262 10.88 -2.47 4.48
N TYR A 263 11.89 -2.81 3.69
CA TYR A 263 12.14 -2.21 2.39
C TYR A 263 12.29 -3.31 1.34
N ASN A 264 11.54 -3.20 0.24
CA ASN A 264 11.68 -4.07 -0.92
C ASN A 264 12.54 -3.36 -1.97
N ILE A 265 13.81 -3.74 -2.04
CA ILE A 265 14.75 -3.13 -2.98
C ILE A 265 14.38 -3.33 -4.46
N GLY A 266 13.71 -4.44 -4.81
CA GLY A 266 13.31 -4.71 -6.20
C GLY A 266 12.11 -3.90 -6.67
N GLN A 267 11.30 -3.42 -5.72
CA GLN A 267 10.15 -2.53 -5.99
C GLN A 267 10.43 -1.08 -5.58
N GLU A 268 11.56 -0.82 -4.91
CA GLU A 268 11.93 0.45 -4.30
C GLU A 268 10.84 1.00 -3.35
N ILE A 269 10.17 0.11 -2.62
CA ILE A 269 9.06 0.43 -1.70
C ILE A 269 9.50 0.25 -0.24
N LEU A 270 9.27 1.28 0.57
CA LEU A 270 9.43 1.24 2.03
C LEU A 270 8.07 1.03 2.69
N HIS A 271 7.87 -0.15 3.26
CA HIS A 271 6.63 -0.53 3.92
C HIS A 271 6.56 0.04 5.34
N LEU A 272 5.44 0.67 5.65
CA LEU A 272 5.14 1.28 6.93
C LEU A 272 4.01 0.54 7.65
N GLY A 273 4.21 0.24 8.93
CA GLY A 273 3.15 -0.21 9.83
C GLY A 273 2.51 1.00 10.49
N LEU A 274 1.35 1.43 9.99
CA LEU A 274 0.68 2.64 10.46
C LEU A 274 0.37 2.59 11.97
N ILE A 275 0.59 3.69 12.68
CA ILE A 275 0.10 3.90 14.05
C ILE A 275 -0.94 5.01 14.08
N GLU A 276 -0.67 6.11 13.41
CA GLU A 276 -1.57 7.26 13.34
C GLU A 276 -1.30 8.07 12.08
N ILE A 277 -2.36 8.58 11.47
CA ILE A 277 -2.31 9.51 10.35
C ILE A 277 -3.36 10.59 10.55
N SER A 278 -3.01 11.82 10.20
CA SER A 278 -3.92 12.97 10.32
C SER A 278 -3.70 13.97 9.19
N PRO A 279 -4.74 14.68 8.75
CA PRO A 279 -4.58 15.78 7.80
C PRO A 279 -3.78 16.94 8.43
N ARG A 280 -3.05 17.69 7.60
CA ARG A 280 -2.29 18.89 8.00
C ARG A 280 -2.88 20.18 7.42
#